data_AF-A0A9E5TNV6-F1
#
_entry.id   AF-A0A9E5TNV6-F1
#
_cell.length_a   1.000
_cell.length_b   1.000
_cell.length_c   1.000
_cell.angle_alpha   90.00
_cell.angle_beta   90.00
_cell.angle_gamma   90.00
#
_symmetry.space_group_name_H-M   'P 1'
#
loop_
_entity.id
_entity.type
_entity.pdbx_description
1 polymer ?
#
loop_
_entity_poly.entity_id
_entity_poly.type
_entity_poly.pdbx_seq_one_letter_code
_entity_poly.pdbx_strand_id
1 'polypeptide(L)' 'MAGRIRALAEDPRPPGCEKLHREERYRDRQGCYRVVYSVDDDEHVVLVVKVGHRKDIYR' A
#
# COMPACT_ATOMS: atom_id res chain seq x y z
N MET A 1 0.85 -10.62 7.91
CA MET A 1 0.77 -9.18 7.57
C MET A 1 2.14 -8.54 7.43
N ALA A 2 3.02 -8.64 8.44
CA ALA A 2 4.36 -8.02 8.41
C ALA A 2 5.22 -8.38 7.18
N GLY A 3 5.20 -9.64 6.71
CA GLY A 3 5.97 -10.05 5.52
C GLY A 3 5.56 -9.36 4.23
N ARG A 4 4.28 -8.99 4.08
CA ARG A 4 3.77 -8.30 2.88
C ARG A 4 4.14 -6.83 2.86
N ILE A 5 4.21 -6.18 4.02
CA ILE A 5 4.69 -4.79 4.13
C ILE A 5 6.19 -4.74 3.80
N ARG A 6 6.98 -5.72 4.26
CA ARG A 6 8.41 -5.80 3.91
C ARG A 6 8.62 -6.00 2.41
N ALA A 7 7.77 -6.78 1.75
CA ALA A 7 7.85 -6.97 0.30
C ALA A 7 7.65 -5.66 -0.48
N LEU A 8 6.97 -4.65 0.08
CA LEU A 8 6.85 -3.32 -0.55
C LEU A 8 8.19 -2.57 -0.63
N ALA A 9 9.17 -2.93 0.20
CA ALA A 9 10.52 -2.37 0.10
C ALA A 9 11.31 -2.95 -1.08
N GLU A 10 10.99 -4.17 -1.51
CA GLU A 10 11.63 -4.83 -2.66
C GLU A 10 10.90 -4.50 -3.96
N ASP A 11 9.56 -4.52 -3.92
CA ASP A 11 8.69 -4.13 -5.03
C ASP A 11 7.58 -3.21 -4.49
N PRO A 12 7.73 -1.88 -4.62
CA PRO A 12 6.74 -0.93 -4.15
C PRO A 12 5.45 -0.95 -4.98
N ARG A 13 5.42 -1.58 -6.15
CA ARG A 13 4.25 -1.62 -7.04
C ARG A 13 3.93 -3.07 -7.45
N PRO A 14 3.64 -3.95 -6.47
CA PRO A 14 3.48 -5.36 -6.74
C PRO A 14 2.22 -5.67 -7.58
N PRO A 15 2.17 -6.83 -8.25
CA PRO A 15 1.02 -7.23 -9.05
C PRO A 15 -0.28 -7.22 -8.23
N GLY A 16 -1.28 -6.48 -8.71
CA GLY A 16 -2.58 -6.34 -8.03
C GLY A 16 -2.68 -5.14 -7.09
N CYS A 17 -1.65 -4.28 -7.00
CA CYS A 17 -1.83 -2.95 -6.43
C CYS A 17 -2.70 -2.08 -7.35
N GLU A 18 -3.57 -1.27 -6.75
CA GLU A 18 -4.44 -0.33 -7.46
C GLU A 18 -4.03 1.10 -7.08
N LYS A 19 -3.75 1.95 -8.08
CA LYS A 19 -3.48 3.39 -7.85
C LYS A 19 -4.79 4.09 -7.47
N LEU A 20 -4.79 4.82 -6.35
CA LEU A 20 -5.99 5.39 -5.76
C LEU A 20 -6.34 6.79 -6.29
N HIS A 21 -5.37 7.58 -6.76
CA HIS A 21 -5.61 8.90 -7.35
C HIS A 21 -4.42 9.41 -8.19
N ARG A 22 -4.46 10.68 -8.62
CA ARG A 22 -3.40 11.37 -9.37
C ARG A 22 -2.06 11.46 -8.63
N GLU A 23 -2.08 11.37 -7.30
CA GLU A 23 -0.87 11.25 -6.47
C GLU A 23 -0.30 9.83 -6.51
N GLU A 24 0.94 9.68 -6.08
CA GLU A 24 1.66 8.40 -5.93
C GLU A 24 1.10 7.52 -4.80
N ARG A 25 -0.22 7.40 -4.66
CA ARG A 25 -0.90 6.58 -3.66
C ARG A 25 -1.44 5.30 -4.26
N TYR A 26 -1.20 4.20 -3.56
CA TYR A 26 -1.52 2.85 -3.96
C TYR A 26 -2.29 2.13 -2.86
N ARG A 27 -3.11 1.17 -3.28
CA ARG A 27 -3.83 0.25 -2.40
C ARG A 27 -3.47 -1.17 -2.76
N ASP A 28 -3.00 -1.91 -1.77
CA ASP A 28 -2.74 -3.33 -1.88
C ASP A 28 -3.76 -4.15 -1.08
N ARG A 29 -4.21 -5.26 -1.67
CA ARG A 29 -5.22 -6.16 -1.08
C ARG A 29 -4.53 -7.35 -0.44
N GLN A 30 -4.58 -7.41 0.89
CA GLN A 30 -3.99 -8.48 1.68
C GLN A 30 -5.06 -9.29 2.40
N GLY A 31 -5.78 -10.11 1.62
CA GLY A 31 -6.89 -10.93 2.10
C GLY A 31 -7.99 -10.07 2.71
N CYS A 32 -8.17 -10.15 4.04
CA CYS A 32 -9.14 -9.36 4.78
C CYS A 32 -8.67 -7.94 5.13
N TYR A 33 -7.41 -7.59 4.87
CA TYR A 33 -6.85 -6.27 5.13
C TYR A 33 -6.55 -5.53 3.84
N ARG A 34 -6.53 -4.20 3.93
CA ARG A 34 -6.09 -3.30 2.88
C ARG A 34 -4.96 -2.44 3.42
N VAL A 35 -3.92 -2.28 2.62
CA VAL A 35 -2.79 -1.40 2.91
C VAL A 35 -2.87 -0.25 1.93
N VAL A 36 -2.95 0.97 2.45
CA VAL A 36 -2.86 2.20 1.67
C VAL A 36 -1.48 2.79 1.94
N TYR A 37 -0.73 3.03 0.88
CA TYR A 37 0.62 3.55 0.95
C TYR A 37 0.88 4.53 -0.18
N SER A 38 1.90 5.37 -0.03
CA SER A 38 2.45 6.18 -1.11
C SER A 38 3.88 5.77 -1.41
N VAL A 39 4.29 6.01 -2.65
CA VAL A 39 5.65 5.79 -3.12
C VAL A 39 6.23 7.15 -3.49
N ASP A 40 7.40 7.46 -2.99
CA ASP A 40 8.20 8.58 -3.45
C ASP A 40 9.37 8.01 -4.22
N ASP A 41 9.31 8.10 -5.55
CA ASP A 41 10.37 7.57 -6.43
C ASP A 41 11.66 8.40 -6.34
N ASP A 42 11.56 9.70 -5.99
CA ASP A 42 12.72 10.58 -5.89
C ASP A 42 13.52 10.24 -4.62
N GLU A 43 12.83 10.09 -3.49
CA GLU A 43 13.44 9.75 -2.20
C GLU A 43 13.60 8.23 -1.96
N HIS A 44 13.07 7.38 -2.86
CA HIS A 44 12.99 5.92 -2.70
C HIS A 44 12.27 5.50 -1.40
N VAL A 45 11.24 6.25 -1.01
CA VAL A 45 10.50 6.04 0.24
C VAL A 45 9.13 5.44 -0.02
N VAL A 46 8.78 4.41 0.74
CA VAL A 46 7.41 3.87 0.78
C VAL A 46 6.77 4.25 2.10
N LEU A 47 5.77 5.14 2.05
CA LEU A 47 5.05 5.60 3.22
C LEU A 47 3.73 4.85 3.37
N VAL A 48 3.62 4.01 4.40
CA VAL A 48 2.36 3.33 4.71
C VAL A 48 1.42 4.28 5.47
N VAL A 49 0.37 4.73 4.78
CA VAL A 49 -0.57 5.75 5.28
C VAL A 49 -1.63 5.14 6.21
N LYS A 50 -2.23 4.02 5.81
CA LYS A 50 -3.29 3.36 6.60
C LYS A 50 -3.25 1.87 6.37
N VAL A 51 -3.33 1.12 7.46
CA VAL A 51 -3.49 -0.32 7.46
C VAL A 51 -4.78 -0.64 8.18
N GLY A 52 -5.72 -1.27 7.49
CA GLY A 52 -7.04 -1.50 8.06
C GLY A 52 -7.70 -2.76 7.53
N HIS A 53 -8.56 -3.35 8.35
CA HIS A 53 -9.41 -4.44 7.89
C HIS A 53 -10.39 -3.92 6.83
N ARG A 54 -10.84 -4.79 5.91
CA ARG A 54 -11.66 -4.41 4.74
C ARG A 54 -12.95 -3.66 5.10
N LYS A 55 -13.45 -3.84 6.32
CA LYS A 55 -14.66 -3.21 6.84
C LYS A 55 -14.41 -1.81 7.41
N ASP A 56 -13.17 -1.49 7.78
CA ASP A 56 -12.83 -0.32 8.58
C ASP A 56 -12.02 0.72 7.80
N ILE A 57 -11.50 0.37 6.62
CA ILE A 57 -10.58 1.27 5.91
C ILE A 57 -11.24 2.54 5.35
N TYR A 58 -12.53 2.48 5.04
CA TYR A 58 -13.32 3.61 4.52
C TYR A 58 -14.14 4.34 5.60
N ARG A 59 -14.02 3.90 6.85
CA ARG A 59 -14.56 4.62 8.01
C ARG A 59 -13.53 5.59 8.57
#